data_AF-A0A929ZM90-F1
#
_entry.id   AF-A0A929ZM90-F1
#
_cell.length_a   1.000
_cell.length_b   1.000
_cell.length_c   1.000
_cell.angle_alpha   90.00
_cell.angle_beta   90.00
_cell.angle_gamma   90.00
#
_symmetry.space_group_name_H-M   'P 1'
#
loop_
_entity.id
_entity.type
_entity.pdbx_description
1 polymer ?
#
loop_
_entity_poly.entity_id
_entity_poly.type
_entity_poly.pdbx_seq_one_letter_code
_entity_poly.pdbx_strand_id
1 'polypeptide(L)'
;MKWSKLKEETIENIKAFSISGILVVAFYTLINNVEPLYGVFHAVFVALSPFIYGLGIAFLLNPLRKIIEYSWLGKTSLKPRTKKIIASFGALFIGIIMLFVFFSILIPQMISSIQTFLSSFEGYVETARNFFESNNFLSEDLLKTLNPVIDRGASMLGDWVANLASSLNAILMYSVIFAKGVMNFLIGMIIALYILLDEPKLKRQTKKVLYALLPEKTTGKIIKTSRLTINTFNSFIAGKA
;
A
#
# COMPACT_ATOMS: atom_id res chain seq x y z
N MET A 1 -1.31 -20.07 59.22
CA MET A 1 -1.59 -18.73 59.77
C MET A 1 -3.04 -18.36 59.44
N LYS A 2 -3.91 -18.10 60.42
CA LYS A 2 -5.28 -17.63 60.15
C LYS A 2 -5.20 -16.16 59.72
N TRP A 3 -5.54 -15.87 58.46
CA TRP A 3 -5.54 -14.53 57.85
C TRP A 3 -6.46 -13.53 58.57
N SER A 4 -7.33 -13.99 59.46
CA SER A 4 -8.31 -13.20 60.21
C SER A 4 -7.74 -12.34 61.36
N LYS A 5 -6.41 -12.25 61.51
CA LYS A 5 -5.73 -11.42 62.55
C LYS A 5 -4.86 -10.30 61.97
N LEU A 6 -4.84 -10.12 60.66
CA LEU A 6 -4.08 -9.05 60.01
C LEU A 6 -4.95 -7.79 59.89
N LYS A 7 -4.37 -6.61 60.15
CA LYS A 7 -5.05 -5.32 59.91
C LYS A 7 -5.43 -5.23 58.42
N GLU A 8 -6.63 -4.73 58.12
CA GLU A 8 -7.15 -4.59 56.74
C GLU A 8 -6.14 -3.89 55.82
N GLU A 9 -5.48 -2.85 56.32
CA GLU A 9 -4.43 -2.09 55.64
C GLU A 9 -3.23 -2.97 55.21
N THR A 10 -2.86 -3.96 56.02
CA THR A 10 -1.77 -4.90 55.67
C THR A 10 -2.19 -5.87 54.58
N ILE A 11 -3.46 -6.29 54.57
CA ILE A 11 -4.03 -7.17 53.53
C ILE A 11 -4.13 -6.41 52.20
N GLU A 12 -4.53 -5.14 52.24
CA GLU A 12 -4.64 -4.29 51.05
C GLU A 12 -3.26 -4.02 50.42
N ASN A 13 -2.26 -3.73 51.25
CA ASN A 13 -0.87 -3.58 50.80
C ASN A 13 -0.32 -4.87 50.18
N ILE A 14 -0.58 -6.04 50.80
CA ILE A 14 -0.13 -7.33 50.23
C ILE A 14 -0.79 -7.59 48.87
N LYS A 15 -2.08 -7.28 48.70
CA LYS A 15 -2.76 -7.39 47.40
C LYS A 15 -2.16 -6.45 46.36
N ALA A 16 -1.92 -5.18 46.73
CA ALA A 16 -1.33 -4.19 45.85
C ALA A 16 0.07 -4.59 45.37
N PHE A 17 0.94 -5.05 46.28
CA PHE A 17 2.27 -5.55 45.92
C PHE A 17 2.23 -6.84 45.09
N SER A 18 1.30 -7.75 45.37
CA SER A 18 1.14 -8.97 44.58
C SER A 18 0.66 -8.68 43.16
N ILE A 19 -0.32 -7.80 43.00
CA ILE A 19 -0.84 -7.38 41.69
C ILE A 19 0.23 -6.63 40.90
N SER A 20 0.97 -5.73 41.56
CA SER A 20 2.10 -5.02 40.95
C SER A 20 3.20 -6.00 40.49
N GLY A 21 3.56 -6.97 41.33
CA GLY A 21 4.54 -8.00 40.98
C GLY A 21 4.11 -8.87 39.79
N ILE A 22 2.84 -9.29 39.74
CA ILE A 22 2.27 -10.04 38.61
C ILE A 22 2.31 -9.19 37.33
N LEU A 23 1.96 -7.90 37.41
CA LEU A 23 2.03 -6.99 36.27
C LEU A 23 3.46 -6.80 35.75
N VAL A 24 4.44 -6.66 36.64
CA VAL A 24 5.85 -6.51 36.26
C VAL A 24 6.39 -7.77 35.58
N VAL A 25 6.09 -8.95 36.13
CA VAL A 25 6.49 -10.24 35.52
C VAL A 25 5.79 -10.45 34.18
N ALA A 26 4.51 -10.14 34.07
CA ALA A 26 3.78 -10.23 32.81
C ALA A 26 4.35 -9.26 31.76
N PHE A 27 4.65 -8.02 32.14
CA PHE A 27 5.24 -7.01 31.26
C PHE A 27 6.65 -7.38 30.80
N TYR A 28 7.49 -7.87 31.72
CA TYR A 28 8.83 -8.40 31.41
C TYR A 28 8.76 -9.57 30.42
N THR A 29 7.84 -10.51 30.65
CA THR A 29 7.63 -11.67 29.77
C THR A 29 7.15 -11.24 28.38
N LEU A 30 6.31 -10.19 28.31
CA LEU A 30 5.79 -9.65 27.06
C LEU A 30 6.87 -8.94 26.24
N ILE A 31 7.77 -8.20 26.88
CA ILE A 31 8.94 -7.54 26.25
C ILE A 31 9.98 -8.57 25.78
N ASN A 32 10.27 -9.60 26.57
CA ASN A 32 11.25 -10.63 26.16
C ASN A 32 10.71 -11.58 25.09
N ASN A 33 9.39 -11.68 24.90
CA ASN A 33 8.77 -12.50 23.85
C ASN A 33 8.15 -11.66 22.72
N VAL A 34 8.63 -10.42 22.51
CA VAL A 34 8.15 -9.56 21.41
C VAL A 34 8.51 -10.16 20.06
N GLU A 35 9.64 -10.86 19.93
CA GLU A 35 10.05 -11.49 18.66
C GLU A 35 9.03 -12.53 18.15
N PRO A 36 8.60 -13.52 18.95
CA PRO A 36 7.48 -14.40 18.58
C PRO A 36 6.18 -13.65 18.31
N LEU A 37 5.86 -12.62 19.11
CA LEU A 37 4.64 -11.83 18.97
C LEU A 37 4.62 -11.10 17.61
N TYR A 38 5.73 -10.45 17.26
CA TYR A 38 5.93 -9.80 15.97
C TYR A 38 5.86 -10.80 14.81
N GLY A 39 6.44 -11.99 14.96
CA GLY A 39 6.34 -13.06 13.98
C GLY A 39 4.89 -13.47 13.69
N VAL A 40 4.06 -13.60 14.74
CA VAL A 40 2.62 -13.89 14.60
C VAL A 40 1.88 -12.74 13.93
N PHE A 41 2.11 -11.49 14.37
CA PHE A 41 1.50 -10.31 13.74
C PHE A 41 1.88 -10.18 12.27
N HIS A 42 3.15 -10.40 11.94
CA HIS A 42 3.65 -10.36 10.57
C HIS A 42 3.02 -11.47 9.73
N ALA A 43 2.94 -12.70 10.24
CA ALA A 43 2.30 -13.81 9.54
C ALA A 43 0.82 -13.53 9.25
N VAL A 44 0.08 -12.99 10.21
CA VAL A 44 -1.33 -12.59 10.02
C VAL A 44 -1.43 -11.48 8.97
N PHE A 45 -0.56 -10.48 9.01
CA PHE A 45 -0.57 -9.38 8.05
C PHE A 45 -0.26 -9.84 6.62
N VAL A 46 0.75 -10.71 6.46
CA VAL A 46 1.10 -11.31 5.16
C VAL A 46 -0.06 -12.17 4.63
N ALA A 47 -0.70 -12.96 5.48
CA ALA A 47 -1.86 -13.77 5.10
C ALA A 47 -3.08 -12.92 4.69
N LEU A 48 -3.26 -11.75 5.30
CA LEU A 48 -4.34 -10.81 4.98
C LEU A 48 -4.01 -9.86 3.81
N SER A 49 -2.74 -9.72 3.45
CA SER A 49 -2.30 -8.82 2.38
C SER A 49 -3.09 -8.95 1.06
N PRO A 50 -3.39 -10.15 0.51
CA PRO A 50 -4.18 -10.25 -0.72
C PRO A 50 -5.60 -9.69 -0.57
N PHE A 51 -6.19 -9.76 0.63
CA PHE A 51 -7.50 -9.18 0.91
C PHE A 51 -7.45 -7.66 0.99
N ILE A 52 -6.37 -7.09 1.55
CA ILE A 52 -6.15 -5.64 1.58
C ILE A 52 -6.00 -5.10 0.16
N TYR A 53 -5.18 -5.75 -0.68
CA TYR A 53 -5.04 -5.38 -2.09
C TYR A 53 -6.38 -5.51 -2.84
N GLY A 54 -7.10 -6.61 -2.66
CA GLY A 54 -8.41 -6.81 -3.26
C GLY A 54 -9.45 -5.77 -2.83
N LEU A 55 -9.44 -5.35 -1.55
CA LEU A 55 -10.28 -4.26 -1.05
C LEU A 55 -9.94 -2.93 -1.71
N GLY A 56 -8.65 -2.61 -1.87
CA GLY A 56 -8.19 -1.40 -2.56
C GLY A 56 -8.65 -1.37 -4.02
N ILE A 57 -8.45 -2.47 -4.75
CA ILE A 57 -8.89 -2.60 -6.14
C ILE A 57 -10.42 -2.49 -6.24
N ALA A 58 -11.17 -3.22 -5.40
CA ALA A 58 -12.62 -3.15 -5.39
C ALA A 58 -13.15 -1.74 -5.08
N PHE A 59 -12.47 -1.02 -4.18
CA PHE A 59 -12.80 0.37 -3.87
C PHE A 59 -12.62 1.28 -5.09
N LEU A 60 -11.48 1.19 -5.77
CA LEU A 60 -11.18 1.97 -6.98
C LEU A 60 -12.16 1.66 -8.13
N LEU A 61 -12.56 0.39 -8.29
CA LEU A 61 -13.46 -0.04 -9.35
C LEU A 61 -14.95 0.19 -9.02
N ASN A 62 -15.30 0.52 -7.78
CA ASN A 62 -16.70 0.67 -7.37
C ASN A 62 -17.45 1.80 -8.11
N PRO A 63 -16.87 3.00 -8.32
CA PRO A 63 -17.48 4.03 -9.16
C PRO A 63 -17.77 3.53 -10.58
N LEU A 64 -16.79 2.88 -11.22
CA LEU A 64 -16.94 2.30 -12.56
C LEU A 64 -18.06 1.25 -12.59
N ARG A 65 -18.07 0.32 -11.62
CA ARG A 65 -19.15 -0.67 -11.49
C ARG A 65 -20.51 0.02 -11.41
N LYS A 66 -20.67 1.05 -10.58
CA LYS A 66 -21.96 1.76 -10.44
C LYS A 66 -22.38 2.46 -11.72
N ILE A 67 -21.44 3.05 -12.46
CA ILE A 67 -21.72 3.64 -13.78
C ILE A 67 -22.25 2.56 -14.73
N ILE A 68 -21.59 1.40 -14.80
CA ILE A 68 -22.04 0.31 -15.66
C ILE A 68 -23.41 -0.24 -15.21
N GLU A 69 -23.59 -0.45 -13.90
CA GLU A 69 -24.81 -1.04 -13.33
C GLU A 69 -26.04 -0.14 -13.51
N TYR A 70 -25.90 1.15 -13.22
CA TYR A 70 -27.04 2.09 -13.18
C TYR A 70 -27.16 2.96 -14.43
N SER A 71 -26.06 3.32 -15.10
CA SER A 71 -26.11 4.16 -16.30
C SER A 71 -26.22 3.30 -17.56
N TRP A 72 -25.27 2.39 -17.79
CA TRP A 72 -25.22 1.60 -19.04
C TRP A 72 -26.28 0.50 -19.06
N LEU A 73 -26.39 -0.26 -17.96
CA LEU A 73 -27.37 -1.36 -17.82
C LEU A 73 -28.69 -0.89 -17.22
N GLY A 74 -28.82 0.38 -16.83
CA GLY A 74 -30.00 0.93 -16.17
C GLY A 74 -31.29 0.67 -16.93
N LYS A 75 -31.29 0.92 -18.25
CA LYS A 75 -32.45 0.78 -19.14
C LYS A 75 -32.73 -0.65 -19.62
N THR A 76 -31.91 -1.62 -19.27
CA THR A 76 -32.10 -3.03 -19.68
C THR A 76 -33.16 -3.74 -18.83
N SER A 77 -33.85 -4.73 -19.40
CA SER A 77 -34.84 -5.59 -18.70
C SER A 77 -34.21 -6.69 -17.83
N LEU A 78 -32.88 -6.65 -17.64
CA LEU A 78 -32.16 -7.65 -16.88
C LEU A 78 -32.52 -7.62 -15.38
N LYS A 79 -32.46 -8.79 -14.73
CA LYS A 79 -32.64 -8.89 -13.28
C LYS A 79 -31.53 -8.11 -12.54
N PRO A 80 -31.81 -7.50 -11.38
CA PRO A 80 -30.80 -6.73 -10.62
C PRO A 80 -29.52 -7.53 -10.32
N ARG A 81 -29.66 -8.82 -10.02
CA ARG A 81 -28.53 -9.72 -9.78
C ARG A 81 -27.65 -9.87 -11.02
N THR A 82 -28.25 -9.98 -12.21
CA THR A 82 -27.53 -10.09 -13.48
C THR A 82 -26.84 -8.78 -13.84
N LYS A 83 -27.52 -7.63 -13.66
CA LYS A 83 -26.90 -6.31 -13.87
C LYS A 83 -25.65 -6.13 -13.02
N LYS A 84 -25.73 -6.51 -11.75
CA LYS A 84 -24.60 -6.44 -10.82
C LYS A 84 -23.43 -7.32 -11.24
N ILE A 85 -23.69 -8.55 -11.68
CA ILE A 85 -22.64 -9.48 -12.16
C ILE A 85 -21.94 -8.87 -13.37
N ILE A 86 -22.71 -8.49 -14.40
CA ILE A 86 -22.17 -7.89 -15.63
C ILE A 86 -21.39 -6.62 -15.31
N ALA A 87 -21.91 -5.76 -14.44
CA ALA A 87 -21.24 -4.54 -14.03
C ALA A 87 -19.93 -4.80 -13.27
N SER A 88 -19.87 -5.84 -12.44
CA SER A 88 -18.65 -6.17 -11.68
C SER A 88 -17.55 -6.70 -12.59
N PHE A 89 -17.88 -7.61 -13.51
CA PHE A 89 -16.95 -8.10 -14.52
C PHE A 89 -16.54 -6.98 -15.50
N GLY A 90 -17.50 -6.16 -15.94
CA GLY A 90 -17.23 -5.02 -16.81
C GLY A 90 -16.30 -4.00 -16.18
N ALA A 91 -16.49 -3.68 -14.88
CA ALA A 91 -15.61 -2.77 -14.17
C ALA A 91 -14.18 -3.31 -14.04
N LEU A 92 -14.01 -4.60 -13.75
CA LEU A 92 -12.70 -5.25 -13.74
C LEU A 92 -12.05 -5.24 -15.12
N PHE A 93 -12.80 -5.58 -16.17
CA PHE A 93 -12.28 -5.58 -17.53
C PHE A 93 -11.81 -4.19 -17.97
N ILE A 94 -12.63 -3.16 -17.73
CA ILE A 94 -12.25 -1.76 -18.00
C ILE A 94 -11.04 -1.35 -17.15
N GLY A 95 -11.00 -1.74 -15.87
CA GLY A 95 -9.86 -1.46 -15.00
C GLY A 95 -8.55 -2.06 -15.51
N ILE A 96 -8.59 -3.32 -15.98
CA ILE A 96 -7.42 -4.00 -16.57
C ILE A 96 -6.97 -3.29 -17.84
N ILE A 97 -7.90 -2.92 -18.73
CA ILE A 97 -7.58 -2.17 -19.95
C ILE A 97 -6.96 -0.81 -19.59
N MET A 98 -7.53 -0.08 -18.64
CA MET A 98 -7.01 1.22 -18.21
C MET A 98 -5.59 1.10 -17.67
N LEU A 99 -5.33 0.07 -16.86
CA LEU A 99 -4.01 -0.21 -16.31
C LEU A 99 -3.01 -0.58 -17.42
N PHE A 100 -3.43 -1.43 -18.37
CA PHE A 100 -2.60 -1.80 -19.51
C PHE A 100 -2.22 -0.58 -20.36
N VAL A 101 -3.20 0.27 -20.72
CA VAL A 101 -2.97 1.51 -21.47
C VAL A 101 -2.06 2.47 -20.69
N PHE A 102 -2.30 2.63 -19.39
CA PHE A 102 -1.47 3.48 -18.53
C PHE A 102 -0.01 3.04 -18.54
N PHE A 103 0.27 1.75 -18.31
CA PHE A 103 1.66 1.26 -18.32
C PHE A 103 2.28 1.23 -19.71
N SER A 104 1.49 0.99 -20.75
CA SER A 104 1.94 1.03 -22.15
C SER A 104 2.46 2.43 -22.53
N ILE A 105 1.90 3.50 -21.96
CA ILE A 105 2.37 4.88 -22.17
C ILE A 105 3.48 5.23 -21.16
N LEU A 106 3.29 4.90 -19.89
CA LEU A 106 4.19 5.27 -18.81
C LEU A 106 5.58 4.63 -18.96
N ILE A 107 5.66 3.32 -19.24
CA ILE A 107 6.94 2.60 -19.29
C ILE A 107 7.86 3.17 -20.38
N PRO A 108 7.43 3.34 -21.64
CA PRO A 108 8.26 3.98 -22.66
C PRO A 108 8.67 5.41 -22.31
N GLN A 109 7.75 6.19 -21.70
CA GLN A 109 8.05 7.56 -21.31
C GLN A 109 9.10 7.62 -20.19
N MET A 110 9.05 6.70 -19.22
CA MET A 110 10.06 6.56 -18.18
C MET A 110 11.41 6.17 -18.77
N ILE A 111 11.43 5.19 -19.70
CA ILE A 111 12.66 4.80 -20.40
C ILE A 111 13.25 5.98 -21.17
N SER A 112 12.45 6.71 -21.94
CA SER A 112 12.89 7.89 -22.70
C SER A 112 13.42 9.00 -21.79
N SER A 113 12.75 9.24 -20.65
CA SER A 113 13.20 10.23 -19.66
C SER A 113 14.56 9.84 -19.07
N ILE A 114 14.75 8.55 -18.77
CA ILE A 114 16.04 8.01 -18.31
C ILE A 114 17.11 8.15 -19.40
N GLN A 115 16.80 7.82 -20.65
CA GLN A 115 17.73 7.93 -21.77
C GLN A 115 18.13 9.39 -22.06
N THR A 116 17.18 10.33 -22.00
CA THR A 116 17.43 11.76 -22.17
C THR A 116 18.25 12.33 -21.03
N PHE A 117 17.98 11.88 -19.80
CA PHE A 117 18.79 12.21 -18.64
C PHE A 117 20.23 11.74 -18.85
N LEU A 118 20.43 10.49 -19.30
CA LEU A 118 21.76 9.94 -19.59
C LEU A 118 22.50 10.71 -20.70
N SER A 119 21.85 10.98 -21.83
CA SER A 119 22.48 11.67 -22.96
C SER A 119 22.87 13.10 -22.62
N SER A 120 22.18 13.72 -21.67
CA SER A 120 22.44 15.09 -21.22
C SER A 120 23.31 15.14 -19.95
N PHE A 121 23.59 13.99 -19.33
CA PHE A 121 24.26 13.91 -18.03
C PHE A 121 25.68 14.46 -18.09
N GLU A 122 26.47 14.04 -19.08
CA GLU A 122 27.82 14.57 -19.30
C GLU A 122 27.79 16.09 -19.54
N GLY A 123 26.80 16.57 -20.29
CA GLY A 123 26.58 18.01 -20.51
C GLY A 123 26.21 18.77 -19.23
N TYR A 124 25.43 18.16 -18.32
CA TYR A 124 25.12 18.76 -17.02
C TYR A 124 26.35 18.83 -16.12
N VAL A 125 27.18 17.78 -16.13
CA VAL A 125 28.45 17.74 -15.41
C VAL A 125 29.39 18.84 -15.94
N GLU A 126 29.51 18.97 -17.26
CA GLU A 126 30.37 19.96 -17.90
C GLU A 126 29.86 21.39 -17.66
N THR A 127 28.54 21.60 -17.71
CA THR A 127 27.93 22.91 -17.37
C THR A 127 28.18 23.27 -15.91
N ALA A 128 28.07 22.30 -14.99
CA ALA A 128 28.39 22.51 -13.59
C ALA A 128 29.89 22.83 -13.40
N ARG A 129 30.80 22.10 -14.07
CA ARG A 129 32.25 22.36 -14.04
C ARG A 129 32.55 23.79 -14.50
N ASN A 130 32.03 24.18 -15.66
CA ASN A 130 32.19 25.53 -16.21
C ASN A 130 31.61 26.62 -15.29
N PHE A 131 30.50 26.36 -14.59
CA PHE A 131 29.95 27.29 -13.62
C PHE A 131 30.88 27.50 -12.42
N PHE A 132 31.48 26.43 -11.87
CA PHE A 132 32.41 26.55 -10.75
C PHE A 132 33.74 27.19 -11.14
N GLU A 133 34.24 26.90 -12.35
CA GLU A 133 35.47 27.50 -12.89
C GLU A 133 35.29 28.99 -13.20
N SER A 134 34.21 29.39 -13.87
CA SER A 134 33.95 30.79 -14.25
C SER A 134 33.70 31.73 -13.06
N ASN A 135 33.24 31.20 -11.92
CA ASN A 135 32.97 32.00 -10.72
C ASN A 135 34.10 31.94 -9.68
N ASN A 136 35.24 31.30 -10.00
CA ASN A 136 36.42 31.18 -9.11
C ASN A 136 36.11 30.57 -7.72
N PHE A 137 35.04 29.77 -7.61
CA PHE A 137 34.60 29.17 -6.34
C PHE A 137 35.50 28.02 -5.86
N LEU A 138 36.30 27.44 -6.76
CA LEU A 138 37.19 26.31 -6.47
C LEU A 138 38.62 26.68 -6.86
N SER A 139 39.59 26.36 -6.00
CA SER A 139 41.01 26.47 -6.34
C SER A 139 41.42 25.41 -7.37
N GLU A 140 42.47 25.69 -8.12
CA GLU A 140 42.99 24.81 -9.18
C GLU A 140 43.39 23.42 -8.68
N ASP A 141 43.84 23.31 -7.42
CA ASP A 141 44.13 22.04 -6.74
C ASP A 141 42.87 21.24 -6.36
N LEU A 142 41.78 21.94 -6.03
CA LEU A 142 40.48 21.31 -5.74
C LEU A 142 39.88 20.72 -7.02
N LEU A 143 39.96 21.42 -8.15
CA LEU A 143 39.47 20.93 -9.45
C LEU A 143 40.21 19.68 -9.92
N LYS A 144 41.55 19.63 -9.77
CA LYS A 144 42.37 18.45 -10.09
C LYS A 144 41.99 17.22 -9.26
N THR A 145 41.50 17.42 -8.04
CA THR A 145 41.06 16.34 -7.16
C THR A 145 39.62 15.92 -7.42
N LEU A 146 38.75 16.86 -7.80
CA LEU A 146 37.31 16.64 -8.01
C LEU A 146 36.98 16.01 -9.36
N ASN A 147 37.69 16.37 -10.43
CA ASN A 147 37.44 15.84 -11.77
C ASN A 147 37.43 14.30 -11.86
N PRO A 148 38.42 13.56 -11.33
CA PRO A 148 38.39 12.10 -11.37
C PRO A 148 37.27 11.48 -10.52
N VAL A 149 36.80 12.17 -9.47
CA VAL A 149 35.66 11.73 -8.64
C VAL A 149 34.35 11.91 -9.41
N ILE A 150 34.21 13.04 -10.11
CA ILE A 150 33.07 13.36 -10.96
C ILE A 150 32.98 12.36 -12.12
N ASP A 151 34.08 12.09 -12.81
CA ASP A 151 34.12 11.16 -13.95
C ASP A 151 33.80 9.72 -13.51
N ARG A 152 34.25 9.32 -12.31
CA ARG A 152 33.91 8.02 -11.71
C ARG A 152 32.46 7.95 -11.26
N GLY A 153 31.90 9.04 -10.72
CA GLY A 153 30.48 9.12 -10.39
C GLY A 153 29.60 9.04 -11.63
N ALA A 154 30.02 9.71 -12.72
CA ALA A 154 29.34 9.67 -14.01
C ALA A 154 29.31 8.27 -14.62
N SER A 155 30.45 7.56 -14.62
CA SER A 155 30.52 6.19 -15.13
C SER A 155 29.72 5.20 -14.29
N MET A 156 29.78 5.30 -12.95
CA MET A 156 28.97 4.48 -12.06
C MET A 156 27.46 4.70 -12.25
N LEU A 157 27.03 5.94 -12.47
CA LEU A 157 25.64 6.25 -12.79
C LEU A 157 25.24 5.71 -14.17
N GLY A 158 26.11 5.86 -15.18
CA GLY A 158 25.92 5.27 -16.50
C GLY A 158 25.72 3.76 -16.44
N ASP A 159 26.60 3.05 -15.71
CA ASP A 159 26.52 1.60 -15.51
C ASP A 159 25.27 1.19 -14.73
N TRP A 160 24.91 1.92 -13.66
CA TRP A 160 23.72 1.63 -12.87
C TRP A 160 22.45 1.74 -13.71
N VAL A 161 22.37 2.75 -14.58
CA VAL A 161 21.22 2.96 -15.45
C VAL A 161 21.19 1.96 -16.62
N ALA A 162 22.33 1.64 -17.22
CA ALA A 162 22.43 0.58 -18.23
C ALA A 162 21.97 -0.77 -17.64
N ASN A 163 22.34 -1.04 -16.39
CA ASN A 163 21.89 -2.20 -15.64
C ASN A 163 20.40 -2.16 -15.30
N LEU A 164 19.80 -1.00 -15.05
CA LEU A 164 18.34 -0.90 -14.87
C LEU A 164 17.59 -1.19 -16.16
N ALA A 165 18.03 -0.64 -17.30
CA ALA A 165 17.42 -0.90 -18.60
C ALA A 165 17.54 -2.38 -19.00
N SER A 166 18.71 -2.98 -18.78
CA SER A 166 18.92 -4.41 -19.02
C SER A 166 18.14 -5.27 -18.01
N SER A 167 18.03 -4.86 -16.75
CA SER A 167 17.24 -5.55 -15.72
C SER A 167 15.75 -5.51 -16.01
N LEU A 168 15.21 -4.42 -16.58
CA LEU A 168 13.81 -4.38 -17.03
C LEU A 168 13.55 -5.43 -18.12
N ASN A 169 14.46 -5.56 -19.08
CA ASN A 169 14.41 -6.62 -20.09
C ASN A 169 14.65 -8.01 -19.48
N ALA A 170 15.52 -8.12 -18.49
CA ALA A 170 15.83 -9.37 -17.81
C ALA A 170 14.72 -9.81 -16.87
N ILE A 171 13.96 -8.91 -16.24
CA ILE A 171 12.76 -9.22 -15.44
C ILE A 171 11.69 -9.88 -16.30
N LEU A 172 11.59 -9.50 -17.58
CA LEU A 172 10.74 -10.19 -18.56
C LEU A 172 11.25 -11.62 -18.85
N MET A 173 12.57 -11.87 -18.75
CA MET A 173 13.18 -13.20 -18.88
C MET A 173 13.20 -14.02 -17.57
N TYR A 174 13.30 -13.39 -16.39
CA TYR A 174 13.31 -14.02 -15.07
C TYR A 174 11.88 -14.39 -14.65
N SER A 175 11.39 -15.49 -15.23
CA SER A 175 10.01 -15.96 -15.14
C SER A 175 9.47 -16.12 -13.73
N VAL A 176 10.29 -16.47 -12.72
CA VAL A 176 9.78 -16.87 -11.40
C VAL A 176 9.29 -15.68 -10.56
N ILE A 177 10.04 -14.58 -10.51
CA ILE A 177 9.63 -13.38 -9.73
C ILE A 177 8.44 -12.72 -10.40
N PHE A 178 8.49 -12.59 -11.72
CA PHE A 178 7.38 -12.06 -12.51
C PHE A 178 6.13 -12.92 -12.36
N ALA A 179 6.23 -14.26 -12.47
CA ALA A 179 5.10 -15.17 -12.30
C ALA A 179 4.50 -15.09 -10.89
N LYS A 180 5.31 -14.98 -9.83
CA LYS A 180 4.80 -14.78 -8.47
C LYS A 180 4.05 -13.45 -8.32
N GLY A 181 4.58 -12.38 -8.90
CA GLY A 181 3.92 -11.07 -8.92
C GLY A 181 2.57 -11.12 -9.65
N VAL A 182 2.54 -11.72 -10.84
CA VAL A 182 1.31 -11.92 -11.62
C VAL A 182 0.31 -12.78 -10.86
N MET A 183 0.75 -13.86 -10.21
CA MET A 183 -0.13 -14.71 -9.40
C MET A 183 -0.76 -13.93 -8.24
N ASN A 184 0.03 -13.16 -7.49
CA ASN A 184 -0.48 -12.34 -6.39
C ASN A 184 -1.47 -11.28 -6.88
N PHE A 185 -1.20 -10.68 -8.04
CA PHE A 185 -2.10 -9.73 -8.69
C PHE A 185 -3.43 -10.40 -9.11
N LEU A 186 -3.37 -11.59 -9.72
CA LEU A 186 -4.56 -12.38 -10.09
C LEU A 186 -5.41 -12.74 -8.87
N ILE A 187 -4.78 -13.20 -7.78
CA ILE A 187 -5.46 -13.49 -6.51
C ILE A 187 -6.16 -12.22 -5.99
N GLY A 188 -5.46 -11.08 -5.99
CA GLY A 188 -6.04 -9.79 -5.61
C GLY A 188 -7.25 -9.40 -6.46
N MET A 189 -7.19 -9.61 -7.77
CA MET A 189 -8.31 -9.36 -8.69
C MET A 189 -9.50 -10.27 -8.43
N ILE A 190 -9.27 -11.57 -8.18
CA ILE A 190 -10.35 -12.51 -7.82
C ILE A 190 -11.04 -12.06 -6.53
N ILE A 191 -10.26 -11.68 -5.51
CA ILE A 191 -10.81 -11.16 -4.25
C ILE A 191 -11.59 -9.86 -4.48
N ALA A 192 -11.07 -8.94 -5.31
CA ALA A 192 -11.77 -7.71 -5.66
C ALA A 192 -13.12 -7.99 -6.34
N LEU A 193 -13.18 -8.97 -7.25
CA LEU A 193 -14.42 -9.42 -7.89
C LEU A 193 -15.43 -9.91 -6.85
N TYR A 194 -15.01 -10.77 -5.92
CA TYR A 194 -15.87 -11.24 -4.84
C TYR A 194 -16.41 -10.08 -3.99
N ILE A 195 -15.56 -9.11 -3.65
CA ILE A 195 -15.96 -7.93 -2.88
C ILE A 195 -17.00 -7.09 -3.63
N LEU A 196 -16.81 -6.88 -4.94
CA LEU A 196 -17.78 -6.18 -5.79
C LEU A 196 -19.12 -6.93 -5.85
N LEU A 197 -19.08 -8.26 -6.05
CA LEU A 197 -20.26 -9.12 -6.14
C LEU A 197 -21.04 -9.24 -4.83
N ASP A 198 -20.36 -9.24 -3.69
CA ASP A 198 -20.98 -9.42 -2.36
C ASP A 198 -20.95 -8.17 -1.47
N GLU A 199 -20.71 -6.98 -2.06
CA GLU A 199 -20.65 -5.70 -1.34
C GLU A 199 -21.75 -5.50 -0.27
N PRO A 200 -23.06 -5.76 -0.52
CA PRO A 200 -24.10 -5.59 0.49
C PRO A 200 -23.94 -6.57 1.67
N LYS A 201 -23.54 -7.81 1.41
CA LYS A 201 -23.35 -8.83 2.44
C LYS A 201 -22.14 -8.46 3.30
N LEU A 202 -21.02 -8.07 2.67
CA LEU A 202 -19.82 -7.63 3.36
C LEU A 202 -20.09 -6.42 4.24
N LYS A 203 -20.74 -5.37 3.71
CA LYS A 203 -21.14 -4.20 4.52
C LYS A 203 -21.98 -4.58 5.74
N ARG A 204 -22.91 -5.53 5.59
CA ARG A 204 -23.73 -6.02 6.70
C ARG A 204 -22.91 -6.80 7.73
N GLN A 205 -22.03 -7.69 7.28
CA GLN A 205 -21.17 -8.48 8.16
C GLN A 205 -20.19 -7.60 8.93
N THR A 206 -19.51 -6.65 8.27
CA THR A 206 -18.62 -5.68 8.92
C THR A 206 -19.35 -4.88 9.99
N LYS A 207 -20.58 -4.41 9.71
CA LYS A 207 -21.39 -3.72 10.73
C LYS A 207 -21.73 -4.62 11.92
N LYS A 208 -22.14 -5.87 11.67
CA LYS A 208 -22.44 -6.83 12.75
C LYS A 208 -21.22 -7.07 13.65
N VAL A 209 -20.05 -7.27 13.04
CA VAL A 209 -18.79 -7.46 13.77
C VAL A 209 -18.45 -6.21 14.59
N LEU A 210 -18.56 -5.01 14.00
CA LEU A 210 -18.31 -3.76 14.73
C LEU A 210 -19.25 -3.58 15.93
N TYR A 211 -20.55 -3.84 15.76
CA TYR A 211 -21.51 -3.76 16.87
C TYR A 211 -21.32 -4.86 17.93
N ALA A 212 -20.71 -5.99 17.58
CA ALA A 212 -20.39 -7.05 18.54
C ALA A 212 -19.13 -6.74 19.36
N LEU A 213 -18.15 -6.05 18.75
CA LEU A 213 -16.85 -5.77 19.40
C LEU A 213 -16.80 -4.41 20.10
N LEU A 214 -17.61 -3.44 19.69
CA LEU A 214 -17.50 -2.05 20.15
C LEU A 214 -18.86 -1.49 20.63
N PRO A 215 -18.85 -0.55 21.60
CA PRO A 215 -20.06 0.14 22.04
C PRO A 215 -20.76 0.88 20.90
N GLU A 216 -22.10 0.94 20.96
CA GLU A 216 -22.95 1.50 19.92
C GLU A 216 -22.55 2.93 19.50
N LYS A 217 -22.22 3.78 20.48
CA LYS A 217 -21.76 5.16 20.26
C LYS A 217 -20.49 5.22 19.39
N THR A 218 -19.53 4.34 19.65
CA THR A 218 -18.25 4.27 18.91
C THR A 218 -18.48 3.71 17.52
N THR A 219 -19.25 2.64 17.40
CA THR A 219 -19.59 2.03 16.11
C THR A 219 -20.34 3.01 15.18
N GLY A 220 -21.28 3.77 15.73
CA GLY A 220 -22.00 4.82 14.99
C GLY A 220 -21.06 5.89 14.42
N LYS A 221 -20.09 6.36 15.23
CA LYS A 221 -19.06 7.32 14.78
C LYS A 221 -18.18 6.73 13.68
N ILE A 222 -17.67 5.50 13.85
CA ILE A 222 -16.83 4.83 12.85
C ILE A 222 -17.58 4.70 11.52
N ILE A 223 -18.82 4.20 11.54
CA ILE A 223 -19.62 4.04 10.31
C ILE A 223 -19.87 5.39 9.64
N LYS A 224 -20.14 6.45 10.41
CA LYS A 224 -20.35 7.81 9.88
C LYS A 224 -19.09 8.32 9.18
N THR A 225 -17.94 8.24 9.85
CA THR A 225 -16.66 8.68 9.28
C THR A 225 -16.31 7.87 8.04
N SER A 226 -16.41 6.53 8.08
CA SER A 226 -16.14 5.68 6.92
C SER A 226 -17.04 6.02 5.74
N ARG A 227 -18.34 6.28 5.96
CA ARG A 227 -19.26 6.72 4.90
C ARG A 227 -18.84 8.05 4.30
N LEU A 228 -18.46 9.01 5.13
CA LEU A 228 -17.99 10.32 4.68
C LEU A 228 -16.73 10.16 3.82
N THR A 229 -15.71 9.44 4.31
CA THR A 229 -14.47 9.17 3.57
C THR A 229 -14.74 8.49 2.24
N ILE A 230 -15.55 7.43 2.23
CA ILE A 230 -15.91 6.69 1.00
C ILE A 230 -16.62 7.61 0.01
N ASN A 231 -17.53 8.46 0.47
CA ASN A 231 -18.25 9.39 -0.40
C ASN A 231 -17.34 10.47 -0.97
N THR A 232 -16.49 11.09 -0.15
CA THR A 232 -15.54 12.12 -0.58
C THR A 232 -14.59 11.57 -1.65
N PHE A 233 -13.99 10.40 -1.41
CA PHE A 233 -13.11 9.77 -2.40
C PHE A 233 -13.83 9.38 -3.68
N ASN A 234 -15.03 8.80 -3.59
CA ASN A 234 -15.80 8.44 -4.79
C ASN A 234 -16.24 9.68 -5.58
N SER A 235 -16.58 10.79 -4.93
CA SER A 235 -16.90 12.05 -5.60
C SER A 235 -15.70 12.66 -6.31
N PHE A 236 -14.52 12.59 -5.70
CA PHE A 236 -13.27 13.03 -6.33
C PHE A 236 -12.94 12.19 -7.58
N ILE A 237 -13.00 10.86 -7.47
CA ILE A 237 -12.75 9.94 -8.60
C ILE A 237 -13.80 10.13 -9.71
N ALA A 238 -15.05 10.42 -9.34
CA ALA A 238 -16.14 10.69 -10.29
C ALA A 238 -16.11 12.12 -10.89
N GLY A 239 -15.11 12.95 -10.54
CA GLY A 239 -14.94 14.29 -11.10
C GLY A 239 -15.99 15.31 -10.65
N LYS A 240 -16.66 15.11 -9.51
CA LYS A 240 -17.69 16.02 -8.96
C LYS A 240 -17.14 16.93 -7.85
N ALA A 241 -15.87 17.32 -7.96
CA ALA A 241 -15.24 18.23 -7.01
C ALA A 241 -15.55 19.69 -7.37
#